data_AF-A0A926VFX9-F1
#
_entry.id   AF-A0A926VFX9-F1
#
_cell.length_a   1.000
_cell.length_b   1.000
_cell.length_c   1.000
_cell.angle_alpha   90.00
_cell.angle_beta   90.00
_cell.angle_gamma   90.00
#
_symmetry.space_group_name_H-M   'P 1'
#
loop_
_entity.id
_entity.type
_entity.pdbx_description
1 polymer ?
#
loop_
_entity_poly.entity_id
_entity_poly.type
_entity_poly.pdbx_seq_one_letter_code
_entity_poly.pdbx_strand_id
1 'polypeptide(L)' 'MKSDFQAMSRKELRAYILQHRDDDEAFYAYMDKVQAEGTWIEFPAPKSIDDLKHFPELLEKQRQKRREEE' A
#
# COMPACT_ATOMS: atom_id res chain seq x y z
N MET A 1 -4.06 -29.27 1.42
CA MET A 1 -2.94 -28.91 0.52
C MET A 1 -2.68 -27.44 0.77
N LYS A 2 -1.51 -27.06 1.31
CA LYS A 2 -1.14 -25.64 1.41
C LYS A 2 -0.85 -25.15 -0.01
N SER A 3 -1.52 -24.09 -0.44
CA SER A 3 -1.20 -23.43 -1.70
C SER A 3 0.12 -22.68 -1.54
N ASP A 4 0.99 -22.69 -2.55
CA ASP A 4 2.21 -21.88 -2.56
C ASP A 4 1.87 -20.40 -2.83
N PHE A 5 1.39 -19.70 -1.80
CA PHE A 5 0.97 -18.30 -1.89
C PHE A 5 2.07 -17.36 -2.39
N GLN A 6 3.34 -17.72 -2.16
CA GLN A 6 4.49 -16.96 -2.66
C GLN A 6 4.62 -16.98 -4.19
N ALA A 7 4.26 -18.10 -4.83
CA ALA A 7 4.31 -18.26 -6.28
C ALA A 7 3.12 -17.58 -6.99
N MET A 8 2.01 -17.37 -6.30
CA MET A 8 0.81 -16.75 -6.86
C MET A 8 1.01 -15.26 -7.14
N SER A 9 0.44 -14.73 -8.22
CA SER A 9 0.39 -13.29 -8.47
C SER A 9 -0.54 -12.57 -7.49
N ARG A 10 -0.37 -11.24 -7.33
CA ARG A 10 -1.25 -10.42 -6.48
C ARG A 10 -2.74 -10.56 -6.84
N LYS A 11 -3.07 -10.77 -8.12
CA LYS A 11 -4.46 -10.98 -8.58
C LYS A 11 -5.00 -12.33 -8.14
N GLU A 12 -4.19 -13.38 -8.22
CA GLU A 12 -4.57 -14.74 -7.80
C GLU A 12 -4.76 -14.81 -6.28
N LEU A 13 -3.85 -14.20 -5.50
CA LEU A 13 -4.00 -14.11 -4.05
C LEU A 13 -5.26 -13.34 -3.65
N ARG A 14 -5.56 -12.24 -4.34
CA ARG A 14 -6.80 -11.48 -4.10
C ARG A 14 -8.05 -12.34 -4.35
N ALA A 15 -8.07 -13.11 -5.44
CA ALA A 15 -9.19 -13.98 -5.76
C ALA A 15 -9.35 -15.10 -4.71
N TYR A 16 -8.24 -15.66 -4.24
CA TYR A 16 -8.21 -16.69 -3.20
C TYR A 16 -8.76 -16.17 -1.87
N ILE A 17 -8.25 -15.04 -1.36
CA ILE A 17 -8.69 -14.47 -0.06
C ILE A 17 -10.19 -14.14 -0.07
N LEU A 18 -10.75 -13.72 -1.21
CA LEU A 18 -12.18 -13.44 -1.30
C LEU A 18 -13.04 -14.70 -1.11
N GLN A 19 -12.52 -15.87 -1.46
CA GLN A 19 -13.18 -17.17 -1.27
C GLN A 19 -12.81 -17.82 0.08
N HIS A 20 -11.66 -17.45 0.65
CA HIS A 20 -11.09 -18.01 1.88
C HIS A 20 -10.76 -16.89 2.87
N ARG A 21 -11.80 -16.20 3.35
CA ARG A 21 -11.64 -14.99 4.20
C ARG A 21 -11.02 -15.27 5.57
N ASP A 22 -11.09 -16.50 6.04
CA ASP A 22 -10.55 -16.94 7.34
C ASP A 22 -9.12 -17.50 7.23
N ASP A 23 -8.52 -17.49 6.03
CA ASP A 23 -7.14 -17.93 5.81
C ASP A 23 -6.16 -16.75 6.01
N ASP A 24 -5.69 -16.62 7.26
CA ASP A 24 -4.72 -15.59 7.64
C ASP A 24 -3.41 -15.71 6.84
N GLU A 25 -2.98 -16.93 6.49
CA GLU A 25 -1.72 -17.15 5.76
C GLU A 25 -1.81 -16.59 4.34
N ALA A 26 -2.94 -16.79 3.67
CA ALA A 26 -3.23 -16.17 2.39
C ALA A 26 -3.27 -14.64 2.50
N PHE A 27 -3.92 -14.11 3.55
CA PHE A 27 -4.00 -12.66 3.80
C PHE A 27 -2.61 -12.02 3.96
N TYR A 28 -1.73 -12.59 4.79
CA TYR A 28 -0.38 -12.08 4.97
C TYR A 28 0.42 -12.11 3.66
N ALA A 29 0.37 -13.21 2.91
CA ALA A 29 1.06 -13.31 1.62
C ALA A 29 0.59 -12.25 0.59
N TYR A 30 -0.71 -11.90 0.60
CA TYR A 30 -1.24 -10.84 -0.23
C TYR A 30 -0.75 -9.46 0.22
N MET A 31 -0.77 -9.18 1.52
CA MET A 31 -0.28 -7.92 2.07
C MET A 31 1.21 -7.70 1.79
N ASP A 32 2.02 -8.75 1.90
CA ASP A 32 3.45 -8.69 1.56
C ASP A 32 3.67 -8.33 0.09
N LYS A 33 2.91 -8.94 -0.84
CA LYS A 33 2.97 -8.55 -2.27
C LYS A 33 2.44 -7.15 -2.52
N VAL A 34 1.39 -6.72 -1.82
CA VAL A 34 0.84 -5.37 -1.93
C VAL A 34 1.88 -4.32 -1.51
N GLN A 35 2.65 -4.61 -0.46
CA GLN A 35 3.73 -3.76 0.02
C GLN A 35 4.91 -3.75 -0.96
N ALA A 36 5.34 -4.93 -1.44
CA ALA A 36 6.47 -5.07 -2.36
C ALA A 36 6.20 -4.46 -3.74
N GLU A 37 4.98 -4.58 -4.26
CA GLU A 37 4.56 -3.98 -5.55
C GLU A 37 4.07 -2.53 -5.40
N GLY A 38 4.03 -2.01 -4.17
CA GLY A 38 3.33 -0.80 -3.81
C GLY A 38 4.06 0.48 -4.21
N THR A 39 3.69 1.10 -5.33
CA THR A 39 4.05 2.49 -5.67
C THR A 39 3.09 3.50 -5.06
N TRP A 40 2.72 3.30 -3.79
CA TRP A 40 1.74 4.16 -3.11
C TRP A 40 2.30 5.56 -2.93
N ILE A 41 1.53 6.57 -3.34
CA ILE A 41 1.84 7.94 -2.96
C ILE A 41 1.24 8.16 -1.58
N GLU A 42 2.10 8.11 -0.55
CA GLU A 42 1.70 8.51 0.79
C GLU A 42 1.39 10.01 0.81
N PHE A 43 0.13 10.34 1.07
CA PHE A 43 -0.31 11.69 1.38
C PHE A 43 -0.67 11.72 2.86
N PRO A 44 0.22 12.20 3.73
CA PRO A 44 -0.08 12.25 5.16
C PRO A 44 -1.29 13.14 5.39
N ALA A 45 -2.11 12.75 6.37
CA ALA A 45 -3.21 13.58 6.81
C ALA A 45 -2.67 14.95 7.28
N PRO A 46 -3.37 16.06 6.97
CA PRO A 46 -3.07 17.36 7.56
C PRO A 46 -3.01 17.25 9.09
N LYS A 47 -1.98 17.81 9.72
CA LYS A 47 -1.80 17.75 11.18
C LYS A 47 -2.55 18.88 11.90
N SER A 48 -3.03 19.87 11.16
CA SER A 48 -3.76 21.02 11.67
C SER A 48 -4.80 21.54 10.68
N ILE A 49 -5.70 22.41 11.15
CA ILE A 49 -6.64 23.14 10.27
C ILE A 49 -5.87 24.13 9.37
N ASP A 50 -4.73 24.65 9.82
CA ASP A 50 -3.92 25.59 9.05
C ASP A 50 -3.19 24.90 7.89
N ASP A 51 -2.88 23.60 8.03
CA ASP A 51 -2.33 22.75 6.98
C ASP A 51 -3.32 22.61 5.81
N LEU A 52 -4.63 22.68 6.06
CA LEU A 52 -5.65 22.63 5.00
C LEU A 52 -5.60 23.87 4.10
N LYS A 53 -5.20 25.03 4.64
CA LYS A 53 -5.07 26.26 3.86
C LYS A 53 -3.91 26.19 2.87
N HIS A 54 -2.89 25.40 3.19
CA HIS A 54 -1.66 25.24 2.43
C HIS A 54 -1.52 23.84 1.84
N PHE A 55 -2.64 23.10 1.71
CA PHE A 55 -2.62 21.71 1.29
C PHE A 55 -1.89 21.48 -0.05
N PRO A 56 -2.04 22.32 -1.10
CA PRO A 56 -1.30 22.16 -2.35
C PRO A 56 0.23 22.22 -2.16
N GLU A 57 0.73 23.13 -1.31
CA GLU A 57 2.16 23.34 -1.05
C GLU A 57 2.74 22.18 -0.22
N LEU A 58 1.95 21.62 0.69
CA LEU A 58 2.32 20.40 1.42
C LEU A 58 2.51 19.22 0.46
N LEU A 59 1.64 19.06 -0.54
CA LEU A 59 1.78 18.01 -1.55
C LEU A 59 3.05 18.20 -2.40
N GLU A 60 3.37 19.44 -2.76
CA GLU A 60 4.59 19.75 -3.53
C GLU A 60 5.86 19.49 -2.74
N LYS A 61 5.90 19.92 -1.48
CA LYS A 61 7.05 19.68 -0.60
C LYS A 61 7.32 18.19 -0.41
N GLN A 62 6.28 17.36 -0.31
CA GLN A 62 6.43 15.90 -0.23
C GLN A 62 6.92 15.29 -1.55
N ARG A 63 6.45 15.80 -2.70
CA ARG A 63 6.98 15.38 -4.00
C ARG A 63 8.48 15.69 -4.13
N GLN A 64 8.91 16.85 -3.65
CA GLN A 64 10.30 17.29 -3.72
C GLN A 64 11.21 16.45 -2.82
N LYS A 65 10.82 16.20 -1.56
CA LYS A 65 11.58 15.35 -0.64
C LYS A 65 11.91 13.98 -1.21
N ARG A 66 10.94 13.32 -1.86
CA ARG A 66 11.21 12.02 -2.50
C ARG A 66 12.24 12.09 -3.61
N ARG A 67 12.27 13.16 -4.39
CA ARG A 67 13.28 13.33 -5.46
C ARG A 67 14.69 13.56 -4.92
N GLU A 68 14.81 14.02 -3.67
CA GLU A 68 16.09 14.23 -2.99
C GLU A 68 16.57 12.97 -2.26
N GLU A 69 15.68 12.01 -2.01
CA GLU A 69 15.95 10.70 -1.40
C GLU A 69 16.31 9.62 -2.44
N GLU A 70 16.15 9.90 -3.74
CA GLU A 70 16.54 9.08 -4.91
C GLU A 70 17.94 9.46 -5.44
#